data_AF-A0A850MNN3-F1
#
_entry.id   AF-A0A850MNN3-F1
#
_cell.length_a   1.000
_cell.length_b   1.000
_cell.length_c   1.000
_cell.angle_alpha   90.00
_cell.angle_beta   90.00
_cell.angle_gamma   90.00
#
_symmetry.space_group_name_H-M   'P 1'
#
loop_
_entity.id
_entity.type
_entity.pdbx_description
1 polymer ?
#
loop_
_entity_poly.entity_id
_entity_poly.type
_entity_poly.pdbx_seq_one_letter_code
_entity_poly.pdbx_strand_id
1 'polypeptide(L)'
;MGAAKTVGGILALTGGTLVLIWCLIVAGIMFAAPTPFIIGWIINLLLAMLGLVGGILGLVGKKAGGALALIAGLVWILLMVLLSMGVFGDPITNWETWAMLAPYSLFGAYVYAIPYITLEGLLCLIGGILILAGGED
;
A
#
# COMPACT_ATOMS: atom_id res chain seq x y z
N MET A 1 -10.64 12.77 21.23
CA MET A 1 -10.03 12.15 20.03
C MET A 1 -10.71 12.74 18.79
N GLY A 2 -9.95 13.38 17.89
CA GLY A 2 -10.54 14.05 16.72
C GLY A 2 -11.06 13.04 15.70
N ALA A 3 -12.24 13.29 15.11
CA ALA A 3 -12.86 12.42 14.12
C ALA A 3 -11.92 12.05 12.95
N ALA A 4 -11.04 12.98 12.57
CA ALA A 4 -10.00 12.75 11.56
C ALA A 4 -9.01 11.63 11.94
N LYS A 5 -8.59 11.52 13.22
CA LYS A 5 -7.70 10.44 13.67
C LYS A 5 -8.37 9.08 13.56
N THR A 6 -9.65 9.01 13.94
CA THR A 6 -10.42 7.76 13.87
C THR A 6 -10.61 7.31 12.43
N VAL A 7 -11.05 8.21 11.55
CA VAL A 7 -11.20 7.90 10.11
C VAL A 7 -9.85 7.51 9.51
N GLY A 8 -8.79 8.25 9.82
CA GLY A 8 -7.45 7.93 9.35
C GLY A 8 -6.95 6.56 9.82
N GLY A 9 -7.24 6.19 11.08
CA GLY A 9 -6.99 4.86 11.63
C GLY A 9 -7.69 3.75 10.86
N ILE A 10 -8.97 3.90 10.56
CA ILE A 10 -9.75 2.92 9.78
C ILE A 10 -9.20 2.77 8.37
N LEU A 11 -8.84 3.86 7.70
CA LEU A 11 -8.27 3.80 6.35
C LEU A 11 -6.91 3.09 6.35
N ALA A 12 -6.03 3.42 7.30
CA ALA A 12 -4.73 2.77 7.43
C ALA A 12 -4.85 1.26 7.74
N LEU A 13 -5.81 0.88 8.60
CA LEU A 13 -6.12 -0.54 8.86
C LEU A 13 -6.60 -1.24 7.59
N THR A 14 -7.53 -0.63 6.86
CA THR A 14 -8.08 -1.21 5.63
C THR A 14 -6.97 -1.41 4.59
N GLY A 15 -6.11 -0.40 4.39
CA GLY A 15 -4.96 -0.51 3.50
C GLY A 15 -4.00 -1.61 3.93
N GLY A 16 -3.60 -1.64 5.21
CA GLY A 16 -2.71 -2.67 5.77
C GLY A 16 -3.28 -4.09 5.67
N THR A 17 -4.58 -4.27 5.91
CA THR A 17 -5.28 -5.56 5.77
C THR A 17 -5.30 -6.04 4.33
N LEU A 18 -5.56 -5.16 3.36
CA LEU A 18 -5.55 -5.54 1.95
C LEU A 18 -4.15 -5.99 1.49
N VAL A 19 -3.08 -5.30 1.93
CA VAL A 19 -1.70 -5.74 1.70
C VAL A 19 -1.45 -7.10 2.36
N LEU A 20 -1.93 -7.31 3.59
CA LEU A 20 -1.77 -8.60 4.27
C LEU A 20 -2.47 -9.73 3.51
N ILE A 21 -3.70 -9.50 3.03
CA ILE A 21 -4.45 -10.48 2.23
C ILE A 21 -3.67 -10.82 0.96
N TRP A 22 -3.13 -9.82 0.27
CA TRP A 22 -2.26 -10.04 -0.90
C TRP A 22 -1.05 -10.91 -0.53
N CYS A 23 -0.37 -10.60 0.58
CA CYS A 23 0.78 -11.37 1.05
C CYS A 23 0.42 -12.82 1.38
N LEU A 24 -0.75 -13.07 1.97
CA LEU A 24 -1.22 -14.42 2.31
C LEU A 24 -1.62 -15.22 1.07
N ILE A 25 -2.28 -14.58 0.09
CA ILE A 25 -2.59 -15.20 -1.20
C ILE A 25 -1.30 -15.59 -1.93
N VAL A 26 -0.34 -14.66 -2.00
CA VAL A 26 0.95 -14.92 -2.64
C VAL A 26 1.73 -16.00 -1.88
N ALA A 27 1.76 -15.97 -0.54
CA ALA A 27 2.37 -17.04 0.26
C ALA A 27 1.74 -18.42 0.00
N GLY A 28 0.42 -18.49 -0.17
CA GLY A 28 -0.30 -19.73 -0.50
C GLY A 28 0.03 -20.28 -1.90
N ILE A 29 0.49 -19.42 -2.82
CA ILE A 29 0.88 -19.79 -4.19
C ILE A 29 2.41 -20.05 -4.27
N MET A 30 3.21 -19.45 -3.38
CA MET A 30 4.67 -19.50 -3.39
C MET A 30 5.25 -20.67 -2.59
N PHE A 31 4.95 -21.91 -2.97
CA PHE A 31 5.71 -23.09 -2.50
C PHE A 31 6.86 -23.49 -3.44
N ALA A 32 7.05 -22.78 -4.57
CA ALA A 32 8.04 -23.11 -5.60
C ALA A 32 8.65 -21.88 -6.34
N ALA A 33 8.53 -20.67 -5.79
CA ALA A 33 8.88 -19.44 -6.52
C ALA A 33 10.36 -19.03 -6.37
N PRO A 34 10.96 -18.37 -7.38
CA PRO A 34 12.35 -17.91 -7.31
C PRO A 34 12.56 -16.77 -6.30
N THR A 35 13.78 -16.70 -5.74
CA THR A 35 14.22 -15.81 -4.65
C THR A 35 13.81 -14.33 -4.73
N PRO A 36 13.79 -13.63 -5.88
CA PRO A 36 13.36 -12.23 -5.95
C PRO A 36 11.88 -12.02 -5.58
N PHE A 37 11.01 -13.02 -5.75
CA PHE A 37 9.62 -12.93 -5.30
C PHE A 37 9.50 -12.99 -3.77
N ILE A 38 10.42 -13.71 -3.10
CA ILE A 38 10.47 -13.81 -1.64
C ILE A 38 10.84 -12.46 -1.02
N ILE A 39 11.80 -11.72 -1.62
CA ILE A 39 12.21 -10.39 -1.13
C ILE A 39 11.06 -9.39 -1.24
N GLY A 40 10.39 -9.33 -2.41
CA GLY A 40 9.21 -8.47 -2.59
C GLY A 40 8.08 -8.82 -1.62
N TRP A 41 7.87 -10.12 -1.36
CA TRP A 41 6.90 -10.61 -0.38
C TRP A 41 7.22 -10.18 1.06
N ILE A 42 8.48 -10.28 1.51
CA ILE A 42 8.90 -9.82 2.85
C ILE A 42 8.66 -8.32 3.01
N ILE A 43 9.00 -7.51 1.99
CA ILE A 43 8.77 -6.06 2.03
C ILE A 43 7.28 -5.78 2.15
N ASN A 44 6.43 -6.43 1.34
CA ASN A 44 4.98 -6.25 1.39
C ASN A 44 4.39 -6.66 2.75
N LEU A 45 4.91 -7.72 3.37
CA LEU A 45 4.49 -8.13 4.71
C LEU A 45 4.86 -7.08 5.78
N LEU A 46 6.06 -6.49 5.68
CA LEU A 46 6.46 -5.40 6.55
C LEU A 46 5.56 -4.17 6.37
N LEU A 47 5.19 -3.83 5.14
CA LEU A 47 4.29 -2.71 4.85
C LEU A 47 2.89 -2.95 5.38
N ALA A 48 2.36 -4.19 5.26
CA ALA A 48 1.11 -4.57 5.91
C ALA A 48 1.17 -4.35 7.42
N MET A 49 2.24 -4.81 8.08
CA MET A 49 2.41 -4.63 9.52
C MET A 49 2.48 -3.15 9.92
N LEU A 50 3.23 -2.33 9.17
CA LEU A 50 3.31 -0.88 9.43
C LEU A 50 1.96 -0.18 9.25
N GLY A 51 1.18 -0.54 8.22
CA GLY A 51 -0.17 -0.03 8.00
C GLY A 51 -1.14 -0.44 9.12
N LEU A 52 -1.09 -1.71 9.55
CA LEU A 52 -1.93 -2.23 10.63
C LEU A 52 -1.59 -1.60 11.98
N VAL A 53 -0.32 -1.60 12.38
CA VAL A 53 0.15 -0.97 13.62
C VAL A 53 -0.12 0.54 13.57
N GLY A 54 0.13 1.17 12.42
CA GLY A 54 -0.16 2.58 12.19
C GLY A 54 -1.63 2.92 12.40
N GLY A 55 -2.52 2.12 11.83
CA GLY A 55 -3.96 2.25 11.99
C GLY A 55 -4.45 2.04 13.43
N ILE A 56 -3.96 1.00 14.12
CA ILE A 56 -4.28 0.75 15.55
C ILE A 56 -3.85 1.94 16.40
N LEU A 57 -2.62 2.41 16.25
CA LEU A 57 -2.12 3.56 17.01
C LEU A 57 -2.91 4.84 16.68
N GLY A 58 -3.31 5.03 15.42
CA GLY A 58 -4.21 6.10 14.99
C GLY A 58 -5.56 6.04 15.70
N LEU A 59 -6.16 4.86 15.86
CA LEU A 59 -7.40 4.63 16.61
C LEU A 59 -7.27 4.85 18.12
N VAL A 60 -6.06 4.74 18.68
CA VAL A 60 -5.78 5.08 20.08
C VAL A 60 -5.40 6.56 20.23
N GLY A 61 -5.40 7.31 19.13
CA GLY A 61 -5.13 8.75 19.09
C GLY A 61 -3.66 9.12 18.98
N LYS A 62 -2.75 8.15 18.86
CA LYS A 62 -1.30 8.36 18.81
C LYS A 62 -0.84 8.81 17.44
N LYS A 63 -0.16 9.96 17.36
CA LYS A 63 0.41 10.49 16.11
C LYS A 63 1.46 9.58 15.47
N ALA A 64 2.20 8.82 16.27
CA ALA A 64 3.14 7.82 15.76
C ALA A 64 2.47 6.83 14.78
N GLY A 65 1.18 6.54 14.98
CA GLY A 65 0.42 5.70 14.06
C GLY A 65 0.32 6.28 12.65
N GLY A 66 0.16 7.59 12.54
CA GLY A 66 0.08 8.28 11.26
C GLY A 66 1.39 8.24 10.47
N ALA A 67 2.53 8.36 11.15
CA ALA A 67 3.85 8.23 10.52
C ALA A 67 4.09 6.81 9.99
N LEU A 68 3.74 5.78 10.75
CA LEU A 68 3.87 4.38 10.31
C LEU A 68 2.97 4.07 9.11
N ALA A 69 1.71 4.54 9.13
CA ALA A 69 0.78 4.40 8.00
C ALA A 69 1.27 5.15 6.75
N LEU A 70 1.85 6.35 6.90
CA LEU A 70 2.45 7.10 5.80
C LEU A 70 3.64 6.36 5.19
N ILE A 71 4.56 5.83 6.00
CA ILE A 71 5.70 5.06 5.52
C ILE A 71 5.21 3.83 4.75
N ALA A 72 4.21 3.11 5.29
CA ALA A 72 3.60 1.98 4.63
C ALA A 72 3.06 2.36 3.24
N GLY A 73 2.27 3.44 3.15
CA GLY A 73 1.71 3.93 1.89
C GLY A 73 2.76 4.41 0.89
N LEU A 74 3.73 5.20 1.33
CA LEU A 74 4.78 5.75 0.47
C LEU A 74 5.70 4.67 -0.09
N VAL A 75 6.18 3.75 0.76
CA VAL A 75 7.07 2.68 0.33
C VAL A 75 6.32 1.69 -0.56
N TRP A 76 5.03 1.44 -0.30
CA TRP A 76 4.19 0.63 -1.18
C TRP A 76 4.04 1.25 -2.58
N ILE A 77 3.70 2.54 -2.66
CA ILE A 77 3.58 3.25 -3.93
C ILE A 77 4.92 3.25 -4.67
N LEU A 78 6.02 3.56 -3.97
CA LEU A 78 7.36 3.55 -4.55
C LEU A 78 7.74 2.16 -5.06
N LEU A 79 7.44 1.09 -4.30
CA LEU A 79 7.71 -0.28 -4.71
C LEU A 79 6.93 -0.63 -5.98
N MET A 80 5.65 -0.27 -6.06
CA MET A 80 4.84 -0.51 -7.25
C MET A 80 5.41 0.24 -8.46
N VAL A 81 5.77 1.51 -8.30
CA VAL A 81 6.44 2.30 -9.34
C VAL A 81 7.75 1.64 -9.78
N LEU A 82 8.64 1.28 -8.86
CA LEU A 82 9.92 0.64 -9.20
C LEU A 82 9.73 -0.71 -9.91
N LEU A 83 8.78 -1.53 -9.45
CA LEU A 83 8.47 -2.81 -10.08
C LEU A 83 7.95 -2.61 -11.50
N SER A 84 7.15 -1.59 -11.76
CA SER A 84 6.72 -1.32 -13.12
C SER A 84 7.83 -0.79 -14.02
N MET A 85 8.70 0.10 -13.53
CA MET A 85 9.78 0.66 -14.34
C MET A 85 10.81 -0.44 -14.68
N GLY A 86 10.97 -1.44 -13.79
CA GLY A 86 11.82 -2.60 -14.04
C GLY A 86 11.21 -3.66 -14.97
N VAL A 87 9.88 -3.76 -15.05
CA VAL A 87 9.18 -4.75 -15.92
C VAL A 87 8.89 -4.17 -17.31
N PHE A 88 8.71 -2.86 -17.44
CA PHE A 88 8.44 -2.16 -18.71
C PHE A 88 9.59 -1.20 -19.01
N GLY A 89 10.66 -1.73 -19.60
CA GLY A 89 11.77 -0.93 -20.07
C GLY A 89 11.38 -0.05 -21.25
N ASP A 90 10.71 1.07 -21.00
CA ASP A 90 10.86 2.39 -21.64
C ASP A 90 9.68 3.31 -21.22
N PRO A 91 9.90 4.31 -20.35
CA PRO A 91 8.84 5.15 -19.80
C PRO A 91 8.29 6.22 -20.78
N ILE A 92 8.96 6.48 -21.91
CA ILE A 92 8.61 7.62 -22.79
C ILE A 92 7.57 7.25 -23.86
N THR A 93 7.58 6.03 -24.37
CA THR A 93 6.69 5.59 -25.47
C THR A 93 5.25 5.30 -25.04
N ASN A 94 4.98 5.18 -23.75
CA ASN A 94 3.69 4.65 -23.27
C ASN A 94 2.81 5.67 -22.54
N TRP A 95 3.19 6.95 -22.47
CA TRP A 95 2.49 7.99 -21.69
C TRP A 95 0.98 8.09 -21.98
N GLU A 96 0.56 7.78 -23.21
CA GLU A 96 -0.85 7.70 -23.63
C GLU A 96 -1.60 6.52 -22.98
N THR A 97 -0.91 5.41 -22.74
CA THR A 97 -1.42 4.23 -22.03
C THR A 97 -1.55 4.50 -20.52
N TRP A 98 -0.66 5.30 -19.94
CA TRP A 98 -0.74 5.72 -18.53
C TRP A 98 -1.97 6.59 -18.23
N ALA A 99 -2.40 7.41 -19.19
CA ALA A 99 -3.53 8.34 -19.02
C ALA A 99 -4.91 7.66 -19.05
N MET A 100 -5.02 6.44 -19.60
CA MET A 100 -6.29 5.71 -19.74
C MET A 100 -6.60 4.69 -18.63
N LEU A 101 -5.72 4.51 -17.63
CA LEU A 101 -5.71 3.29 -16.78
C LEU A 101 -5.79 3.50 -15.26
N ALA A 102 -6.41 4.58 -14.78
CA ALA A 102 -6.82 4.69 -13.37
C ALA A 102 -8.23 4.07 -13.13
N PRO A 103 -8.60 3.62 -11.90
CA PRO A 103 -7.92 2.78 -10.92
C PRO A 103 -8.66 1.41 -10.80
N TYR A 104 -7.99 0.30 -11.09
CA TYR A 104 -8.58 -1.05 -10.89
C TYR A 104 -7.91 -1.76 -9.71
N SER A 105 -8.71 -2.09 -8.69
CA SER A 105 -8.30 -2.89 -7.52
C SER A 105 -8.75 -4.35 -7.69
N LEU A 106 -7.94 -5.27 -7.14
CA LEU A 106 -8.13 -6.68 -6.74
C LEU A 106 -9.00 -7.68 -7.54
N PHE A 107 -9.80 -7.30 -8.54
CA PHE A 107 -10.74 -8.20 -9.24
C PHE A 107 -10.69 -8.14 -10.77
N GLY A 108 -9.66 -7.53 -11.37
CA GLY A 108 -9.52 -7.43 -12.83
C GLY A 108 -8.53 -8.46 -13.39
N ALA A 109 -9.06 -9.56 -13.92
CA ALA A 109 -8.38 -10.60 -14.70
C ALA A 109 -7.16 -10.15 -15.53
N TYR A 110 -6.08 -10.96 -15.47
CA TYR A 110 -5.03 -11.15 -16.47
C TYR A 110 -4.80 -10.02 -17.49
N VAL A 111 -4.17 -8.91 -17.09
CA VAL A 111 -3.47 -8.04 -18.06
C VAL A 111 -2.19 -7.50 -17.43
N TYR A 112 -1.10 -7.70 -18.16
CA TYR A 112 0.23 -7.13 -18.06
C TYR A 112 0.40 -5.98 -17.05
N ALA A 113 1.37 -6.18 -16.16
CA ALA A 113 1.75 -5.30 -15.07
C ALA A 113 1.71 -3.79 -15.42
N ILE A 114 1.16 -3.00 -14.53
CA ILE A 114 1.18 -1.53 -14.54
C ILE A 114 1.31 -1.15 -13.06
N PRO A 115 2.08 -0.12 -12.67
CA PRO A 115 2.17 0.30 -11.28
C PRO A 115 0.90 1.03 -10.94
N TYR A 116 -0.13 0.29 -10.58
CA TYR A 116 -1.25 0.94 -9.92
C TYR A 116 -0.66 1.58 -8.65
N ILE A 117 -0.92 2.88 -8.44
CA ILE A 117 -0.98 3.39 -7.08
C ILE A 117 -2.13 2.61 -6.46
N THR A 118 -1.81 1.46 -5.87
CA THR A 118 -2.85 0.52 -5.51
C THR A 118 -3.67 1.13 -4.37
N LEU A 119 -4.94 0.74 -4.31
CA LEU A 119 -5.89 1.24 -3.32
C LEU A 119 -5.31 1.14 -1.89
N GLU A 120 -4.55 0.09 -1.62
CA GLU A 120 -3.84 -0.17 -0.38
C GLU A 120 -2.87 0.95 0.01
N GLY A 121 -2.02 1.35 -0.94
CA GLY A 121 -1.06 2.45 -0.76
C GLY A 121 -1.75 3.78 -0.50
N LEU A 122 -2.83 4.07 -1.25
CA LEU A 122 -3.63 5.30 -1.06
C LEU A 122 -4.34 5.33 0.28
N LEU A 123 -4.94 4.22 0.70
CA LEU A 123 -5.63 4.11 1.98
C LEU A 123 -4.67 4.31 3.15
N CYS A 124 -3.49 3.71 3.10
CA CYS A 124 -2.43 3.92 4.09
C CYS A 124 -1.92 5.37 4.08
N LEU A 125 -1.74 5.98 2.90
CA LEU A 125 -1.25 7.35 2.76
C LEU A 125 -2.27 8.38 3.28
N ILE A 126 -3.50 8.33 2.80
CA ILE A 126 -4.59 9.21 3.25
C ILE A 126 -4.87 8.97 4.74
N GLY A 127 -4.90 7.70 5.17
CA GLY A 127 -5.05 7.33 6.56
C GLY A 127 -3.98 7.95 7.46
N GLY A 128 -2.72 7.84 7.07
CA GLY A 128 -1.59 8.43 7.77
C GLY A 128 -1.67 9.96 7.86
N ILE A 129 -2.01 10.64 6.75
CA ILE A 129 -2.19 12.11 6.73
C ILE A 129 -3.29 12.53 7.70
N LEU A 130 -4.44 11.85 7.69
CA LEU A 130 -5.56 12.19 8.57
C LEU A 130 -5.26 11.95 10.06
N ILE A 131 -4.50 10.90 10.40
CA ILE A 131 -4.03 10.65 11.77
C ILE A 131 -3.10 11.79 12.23
N LEU A 132 -2.17 12.21 11.38
CA LEU A 132 -1.22 13.29 11.72
C LEU A 132 -1.90 14.67 11.80
N ALA A 133 -2.86 14.94 10.90
CA ALA A 133 -3.58 16.20 10.84
C ALA A 133 -4.61 16.37 11.97
N GLY A 134 -5.03 15.28 12.64
CA GLY A 134 -6.14 15.26 13.59
C GLY A 134 -5.93 15.91 14.97
N GLY A 135 -5.01 16.87 15.13
CA GLY A 135 -4.82 17.64 16.37
C GLY A 135 -4.09 16.92 17.51
N GLU A 136 -3.89 17.59 18.66
CA GLU A 136 -2.85 17.30 19.67
C GLU A 136 -2.76 15.87 20.23
N ASP A 137 -1.55 15.55 20.72
CA ASP A 137 -0.89 14.23 20.88
C ASP A 137 -1.66 13.13 21.64
#